data_AF-Q82FH6-F1
#
_entry.id   AF-Q82FH6-F1
#
_cell.length_a   1.000
_cell.length_b   1.000
_cell.length_c   1.000
_cell.angle_alpha   90.00
_cell.angle_beta   90.00
_cell.angle_gamma   90.00
#
_symmetry.space_group_name_H-M   'P 1'
#
loop_
_entity.id
_entity.type
_entity.pdbx_description
1 polymer ?
#
loop_
_entity_poly.entity_id
_entity_poly.type
_entity_poly.pdbx_seq_one_letter_code
_entity_poly.pdbx_strand_id
1 'polypeptide(L)'
;MFEARHTMDAPTTTSADNGTSGGTGGAGWFTPRKQPETPQGGGQEAPEGSRLAAMRPVGRPSAGEGTEQQRIPPTEEAVVAPTQPMSGEPLRSLPDPAAPAPARHLGATLTEETRPAPAPIAASQPESAHEALRPLAGQPQFGQPQSGPVQPQPAAALPERGIPQREPGPPEPGSPRPGPDPQVPTPGPAPGPEASPDAVLIRRTMAEVGPVAGKVTSYFYALLFVRHPDLRSLFPAAMDTQRDRLLKALLTAAEHIDNTEVLVAYLQNLGRGHRKYGTRPEHYPAVGECLIGALSRYASGIWDEETEAAWVRAYTTISQVMIDAAAADELRAPAWWYAEVVSHDLRTPDIAVITVRPDQPYPFLAGQYTSLETPWWPRIWRHYSFASAPRSDGLLSFHVKAVPAGWVSNALVHRARPGDIIRLGPPAGSMTVDHTTESGLLCLGGGTGIAPIKALVEDVAEHGERRPVEVFYGARRDHDLYDIDTMLRLQQSHPWLSVRPVVDQRAHLQLPDVIREYGPWNEYDAYLSGPPGMIRSGVDALRGIGIPPDRIRHDSVEELVAAGD
;
A
#
# COMPACT_ATOMS: atom_id res chain seq x y z
N MET A 1 0.34 -41.38 25.74
CA MET A 1 0.85 -42.37 24.77
C MET A 1 -0.06 -42.23 23.54
N PHE A 2 0.23 -41.42 22.52
CA PHE A 2 1.51 -41.10 21.88
C PHE A 2 2.28 -42.35 21.49
N GLU A 3 2.07 -42.86 20.27
CA GLU A 3 2.93 -42.59 19.10
C GLU A 3 2.33 -43.20 17.82
N ALA A 4 2.25 -42.41 16.74
CA ALA A 4 2.27 -42.88 15.35
C ALA A 4 2.62 -41.69 14.45
N ARG A 5 3.79 -41.73 13.81
CA ARG A 5 4.27 -40.67 12.91
C ARG A 5 3.72 -40.91 11.51
N HIS A 6 3.19 -39.88 10.87
CA HIS A 6 3.02 -39.85 9.41
C HIS A 6 3.79 -38.68 8.82
N THR A 7 4.84 -39.01 8.07
CA THR A 7 5.41 -38.18 7.01
C THR A 7 4.38 -38.01 5.90
N MET A 8 4.21 -36.79 5.39
CA MET A 8 3.50 -36.56 4.14
C MET A 8 4.11 -35.36 3.41
N ASP A 9 4.34 -35.52 2.11
CA ASP A 9 5.10 -34.60 1.28
C ASP A 9 4.35 -33.30 0.98
N ALA A 10 5.10 -32.22 0.76
CA ALA A 10 4.56 -30.92 0.36
C ALA A 10 4.29 -30.88 -1.17
N PRO A 11 3.06 -30.59 -1.63
CA PRO A 11 2.76 -30.44 -3.04
C PRO A 11 3.12 -29.04 -3.56
N THR A 12 3.90 -28.99 -4.63
CA THR A 12 4.26 -27.77 -5.37
C THR A 12 3.03 -27.13 -6.00
N THR A 13 2.80 -25.84 -5.77
CA THR A 13 1.66 -25.10 -6.36
C THR A 13 1.99 -24.54 -7.73
N THR A 14 1.47 -25.15 -8.80
CA THR A 14 1.43 -24.54 -10.14
C THR A 14 0.28 -23.54 -10.21
N SER A 15 0.55 -22.32 -10.69
CA SER A 15 -0.48 -21.29 -10.88
C SER A 15 -1.49 -21.72 -11.96
N ALA A 16 -2.77 -21.44 -11.72
CA ALA A 16 -3.85 -21.65 -12.68
C ALA A 16 -4.44 -20.29 -13.09
N ASP A 17 -3.87 -19.70 -14.14
CA ASP A 17 -4.52 -18.59 -14.86
C ASP A 17 -5.60 -19.13 -15.79
N ASN A 18 -6.78 -18.51 -15.75
CA ASN A 18 -7.84 -18.70 -16.74
C ASN A 18 -8.37 -17.33 -17.17
N GLY A 19 -7.62 -16.66 -18.03
CA GLY A 19 -8.10 -15.53 -18.81
C GLY A 19 -8.70 -16.02 -20.13
N THR A 20 -9.95 -15.63 -20.43
CA THR A 20 -10.56 -15.90 -21.75
C THR A 20 -10.56 -14.63 -22.60
N SER A 21 -9.60 -14.53 -23.51
CA SER A 21 -9.72 -13.73 -24.74
C SER A 21 -8.94 -14.45 -25.84
N GLY A 22 -9.55 -14.57 -27.02
CA GLY A 22 -9.06 -15.47 -28.08
C GLY A 22 -8.44 -14.74 -29.26
N GLY A 23 -7.55 -15.45 -29.97
CA GLY A 23 -6.95 -15.03 -31.25
C GLY A 23 -5.64 -14.26 -31.10
N THR A 24 -4.54 -14.60 -31.77
CA THR A 24 -4.33 -15.59 -32.85
C THR A 24 -2.87 -16.06 -32.94
N GLY A 25 -2.65 -17.38 -33.05
CA GLY A 25 -1.40 -18.01 -33.55
C GLY A 25 -0.18 -18.00 -32.62
N GLY A 26 0.50 -19.12 -32.33
CA GLY A 26 0.26 -20.50 -32.75
C GLY A 26 1.31 -21.48 -32.19
N ALA A 27 1.16 -22.77 -32.51
CA ALA A 27 2.08 -23.89 -32.19
C ALA A 27 2.31 -24.21 -30.70
N GLY A 28 1.39 -25.00 -30.11
CA GLY A 28 1.60 -25.65 -28.82
C GLY A 28 2.55 -26.86 -28.89
N TRP A 29 3.18 -27.18 -27.77
CA TRP A 29 3.97 -28.41 -27.56
C TRP A 29 3.27 -29.30 -26.53
N PHE A 30 2.84 -30.51 -26.91
CA PHE A 30 2.83 -31.73 -26.06
C PHE A 30 2.14 -32.92 -26.76
N THR A 31 2.85 -34.06 -26.89
CA THR A 31 2.40 -35.47 -26.77
C THR A 31 3.54 -36.44 -27.24
N PRO A 32 3.55 -37.75 -26.92
CA PRO A 32 3.96 -38.24 -25.60
C PRO A 32 5.01 -39.40 -25.63
N ARG A 33 5.35 -39.90 -24.42
CA ARG A 33 6.24 -41.05 -24.07
C ARG A 33 6.52 -42.14 -25.13
N LYS A 34 7.78 -42.63 -25.11
CA LYS A 34 8.10 -44.07 -25.22
C LYS A 34 9.41 -44.44 -24.47
N GLN A 35 9.41 -45.62 -23.87
CA GLN A 35 10.53 -46.48 -23.48
C GLN A 35 10.17 -47.88 -24.03
N PRO A 36 11.12 -48.80 -24.34
CA PRO A 36 12.15 -49.26 -23.39
C PRO A 36 13.54 -49.55 -24.01
N GLU A 37 14.53 -49.90 -23.18
CA GLU A 37 15.24 -51.20 -23.23
C GLU A 37 16.31 -51.32 -22.11
N THR A 38 16.75 -52.54 -21.82
CA THR A 38 17.80 -52.90 -20.84
C THR A 38 18.73 -53.91 -21.51
N PRO A 39 20.02 -54.00 -21.13
CA PRO A 39 20.39 -55.20 -20.38
C PRO A 39 21.46 -55.02 -19.28
N GLN A 40 21.43 -56.00 -18.35
CA GLN A 40 22.49 -56.67 -17.56
C GLN A 40 23.96 -56.24 -17.80
N GLY A 41 24.90 -56.25 -16.85
CA GLY A 41 25.01 -56.70 -15.43
C GLY A 41 26.47 -56.45 -14.97
N GLY A 42 26.99 -56.76 -13.78
CA GLY A 42 26.51 -57.41 -12.54
C GLY A 42 27.65 -57.41 -11.48
N GLY A 43 27.47 -58.10 -10.33
CA GLY A 43 28.46 -58.22 -9.22
C GLY A 43 28.36 -57.07 -8.20
N GLN A 44 27.95 -57.27 -6.93
CA GLN A 44 28.65 -57.97 -5.83
C GLN A 44 30.10 -57.45 -5.69
N GLU A 45 30.55 -56.83 -4.60
CA GLU A 45 30.43 -57.23 -3.18
C GLU A 45 30.50 -56.03 -2.21
N ALA A 46 29.97 -56.21 -1.00
CA ALA A 46 30.47 -55.57 0.21
C ALA A 46 31.04 -56.67 1.12
N PRO A 47 31.99 -56.39 2.01
CA PRO A 47 31.57 -56.23 3.41
C PRO A 47 32.39 -55.21 4.23
N GLU A 48 31.91 -54.95 5.45
CA GLU A 48 32.65 -54.66 6.71
C GLU A 48 33.86 -53.71 6.71
N GLY A 49 34.01 -52.76 7.64
CA GLY A 49 33.27 -52.51 8.88
C GLY A 49 34.11 -51.68 9.86
N SER A 50 33.88 -51.90 11.16
CA SER A 50 34.59 -51.31 12.31
C SER A 50 34.15 -49.92 12.80
N ARG A 51 34.04 -49.85 14.13
CA ARG A 51 33.71 -48.69 14.98
C ARG A 51 35.01 -48.19 15.66
N LEU A 52 34.84 -47.21 16.57
CA LEU A 52 35.78 -46.76 17.62
C LEU A 52 36.76 -45.67 17.15
N ALA A 53 37.09 -44.65 17.96
CA ALA A 53 36.49 -44.22 19.23
C ALA A 53 36.72 -42.70 19.46
N ALA A 54 35.91 -42.10 20.32
CA ALA A 54 36.16 -40.75 20.83
C ALA A 54 37.24 -40.75 21.92
N MET A 55 38.08 -39.72 21.97
CA MET A 55 38.90 -39.37 23.13
C MET A 55 38.54 -37.98 23.67
N ARG A 56 38.59 -37.84 24.99
CA ARG A 56 38.17 -36.65 25.75
C ARG A 56 39.23 -35.53 25.78
N PRO A 57 38.85 -34.28 26.09
CA PRO A 57 39.75 -33.14 26.12
C PRO A 57 40.47 -32.95 27.48
N VAL A 58 41.65 -32.32 27.39
CA VAL A 58 42.43 -31.68 28.47
C VAL A 58 43.13 -30.49 27.79
N GLY A 59 43.25 -29.28 28.33
CA GLY A 59 42.73 -28.64 29.55
C GLY A 59 43.15 -27.16 29.55
N ARG A 60 42.48 -26.28 30.29
CA ARG A 60 42.93 -24.89 30.54
C ARG A 60 43.97 -24.87 31.69
N PRO A 61 44.84 -23.83 31.75
CA PRO A 61 44.65 -22.86 32.84
C PRO A 61 44.99 -21.38 32.50
N SER A 62 44.56 -20.48 33.40
CA SER A 62 45.11 -19.14 33.78
C SER A 62 45.63 -18.15 32.72
N ALA A 63 45.22 -16.88 32.62
CA ALA A 63 44.94 -15.82 33.63
C ALA A 63 46.20 -15.16 34.26
N GLY A 64 46.26 -13.83 34.15
CA GLY A 64 47.28 -12.88 34.65
C GLY A 64 47.12 -11.55 33.87
N GLU A 65 46.60 -10.48 34.49
CA GLU A 65 47.37 -9.30 34.98
C GLU A 65 48.03 -8.48 33.85
N GLY A 66 47.93 -7.15 33.76
CA GLY A 66 47.36 -6.13 34.65
C GLY A 66 48.31 -4.92 34.74
N THR A 67 47.92 -3.73 34.26
CA THR A 67 48.69 -2.49 34.51
C THR A 67 47.80 -1.25 34.45
N GLU A 68 48.17 -0.24 35.25
CA GLU A 68 47.36 0.91 35.64
C GLU A 68 47.76 2.25 34.98
N GLN A 69 46.77 3.15 34.93
CA GLN A 69 46.86 4.61 35.12
C GLN A 69 47.79 5.49 34.25
N GLN A 70 47.19 6.52 33.64
CA GLN A 70 47.54 7.93 33.92
C GLN A 70 46.36 8.89 33.63
N ARG A 71 46.32 10.02 34.34
CA ARG A 71 45.27 11.07 34.30
C ARG A 71 45.93 12.44 34.60
N ILE A 72 45.13 13.53 34.54
CA ILE A 72 45.40 14.93 35.02
C ILE A 72 46.09 15.83 33.95
N PRO A 73 45.73 17.13 33.76
CA PRO A 73 44.50 17.90 34.07
C PRO A 73 43.89 18.65 32.84
N PRO A 74 42.75 19.38 32.99
CA PRO A 74 42.20 20.30 31.98
C PRO A 74 42.62 21.78 32.17
N THR A 75 42.24 22.65 31.21
CA THR A 75 42.50 24.10 31.25
C THR A 75 41.21 24.92 31.49
N GLU A 76 41.35 25.96 32.32
CA GLU A 76 40.45 27.10 32.63
C GLU A 76 40.11 27.97 31.39
N GLU A 77 39.20 28.97 31.36
CA GLU A 77 38.11 29.45 32.24
C GLU A 77 37.20 30.38 31.41
N ALA A 78 35.94 30.59 31.83
CA ALA A 78 35.22 31.84 31.59
C ALA A 78 34.09 32.02 32.64
N VAL A 79 34.14 33.12 33.40
CA VAL A 79 33.33 33.35 34.62
C VAL A 79 32.25 34.42 34.40
N VAL A 80 31.02 34.14 34.83
CA VAL A 80 30.08 35.16 35.41
C VAL A 80 29.31 34.52 36.58
N ALA A 81 29.04 35.31 37.62
CA ALA A 81 28.69 34.90 38.99
C ALA A 81 27.16 34.77 39.27
N PRO A 82 26.74 34.25 40.46
CA PRO A 82 25.42 33.66 40.68
C PRO A 82 24.41 34.51 41.49
N THR A 83 23.16 34.04 41.55
CA THR A 83 22.11 34.55 42.45
C THR A 83 21.73 33.50 43.52
N GLN A 84 21.57 33.93 44.77
CA GLN A 84 21.30 33.05 45.93
C GLN A 84 19.82 32.63 46.04
N PRO A 85 19.51 31.47 46.68
CA PRO A 85 18.18 31.13 47.14
C PRO A 85 17.91 31.63 48.58
N MET A 86 16.67 32.04 48.87
CA MET A 86 16.18 32.36 50.23
C MET A 86 15.03 31.42 50.62
N SER A 87 14.83 31.25 51.93
CA SER A 87 14.16 30.08 52.54
C SER A 87 12.78 30.36 53.18
N GLY A 88 11.97 29.29 53.29
CA GLY A 88 10.82 29.15 54.21
C GLY A 88 9.45 29.56 53.66
N GLU A 89 8.32 28.94 54.04
CA GLU A 89 8.07 27.69 54.78
C GLU A 89 6.61 27.19 54.47
N PRO A 90 5.98 26.21 55.17
CA PRO A 90 5.56 24.95 54.55
C PRO A 90 4.07 24.86 54.15
N LEU A 91 3.76 23.97 53.19
CA LEU A 91 2.39 23.50 52.92
C LEU A 91 2.14 22.11 53.51
N ARG A 92 0.91 21.86 54.00
CA ARG A 92 0.55 20.70 54.82
C ARG A 92 0.44 19.39 54.01
N SER A 93 0.80 18.29 54.67
CA SER A 93 0.63 16.92 54.19
C SER A 93 -0.84 16.48 54.16
N LEU A 94 -1.18 15.64 53.17
CA LEU A 94 -2.40 14.85 53.08
C LEU A 94 -2.06 13.36 53.24
N PRO A 95 -2.97 12.51 53.76
CA PRO A 95 -2.66 11.13 54.15
C PRO A 95 -2.83 10.10 53.01
N ASP A 96 -2.14 8.96 53.15
CA ASP A 96 -2.21 7.77 52.28
C ASP A 96 -3.63 7.15 52.16
N PRO A 97 -3.99 6.60 50.99
CA PRO A 97 -5.00 5.58 50.84
C PRO A 97 -4.40 4.16 50.92
N ALA A 98 -4.82 3.38 51.91
CA ALA A 98 -4.38 1.99 52.10
C ALA A 98 -4.99 1.00 51.09
N ALA A 99 -4.27 -0.09 50.81
CA ALA A 99 -4.71 -1.20 49.95
C ALA A 99 -5.69 -2.16 50.66
N PRO A 100 -6.53 -2.89 49.89
CA PRO A 100 -7.24 -4.07 50.39
C PRO A 100 -6.71 -5.39 49.77
N ALA A 101 -6.74 -6.46 50.58
CA ALA A 101 -6.45 -7.85 50.20
C ALA A 101 -7.55 -8.78 50.82
N PRO A 102 -7.62 -10.07 50.46
CA PRO A 102 -8.89 -10.67 50.00
C PRO A 102 -9.71 -11.46 51.04
N ALA A 103 -10.98 -11.72 50.71
CA ALA A 103 -11.90 -12.58 51.48
C ALA A 103 -12.24 -13.91 50.76
N ARG A 104 -12.49 -14.97 51.53
CA ARG A 104 -12.71 -16.37 51.08
C ARG A 104 -14.17 -16.84 51.24
N HIS A 105 -14.50 -17.95 50.57
CA HIS A 105 -15.81 -18.65 50.53
C HIS A 105 -16.37 -19.22 51.85
N LEU A 106 -17.71 -19.35 51.92
CA LEU A 106 -18.59 -20.32 52.62
C LEU A 106 -20.04 -20.18 52.03
N GLY A 107 -21.01 -21.11 52.14
CA GLY A 107 -20.94 -22.48 52.71
C GLY A 107 -22.25 -23.32 52.88
N ALA A 108 -23.41 -23.00 52.26
CA ALA A 108 -24.72 -23.65 52.57
C ALA A 108 -25.63 -23.78 51.30
N THR A 109 -26.05 -24.93 50.77
CA THR A 109 -26.95 -26.05 51.19
C THR A 109 -28.43 -25.95 50.72
N LEU A 110 -29.00 -27.10 50.34
CA LEU A 110 -30.26 -27.31 49.58
C LEU A 110 -31.53 -27.42 50.45
N THR A 111 -32.70 -27.14 49.85
CA THR A 111 -33.98 -27.87 50.07
C THR A 111 -34.93 -27.72 48.86
N GLU A 112 -35.68 -28.77 48.54
CA GLU A 112 -36.75 -28.81 47.51
C GLU A 112 -38.09 -28.25 48.04
N GLU A 113 -39.02 -27.84 47.15
CA GLU A 113 -40.32 -28.54 46.97
C GLU A 113 -41.26 -27.98 45.86
N THR A 114 -41.84 -28.93 45.11
CA THR A 114 -43.24 -28.96 44.60
C THR A 114 -43.77 -28.00 43.49
N ARG A 115 -44.19 -28.60 42.36
CA ARG A 115 -45.11 -28.03 41.33
C ARG A 115 -46.58 -28.38 41.66
N PRO A 116 -47.57 -27.68 41.06
CA PRO A 116 -48.31 -28.32 39.95
C PRO A 116 -48.71 -27.37 38.78
N ALA A 117 -49.17 -27.95 37.67
CA ALA A 117 -49.79 -27.26 36.53
C ALA A 117 -51.22 -27.81 36.29
N PRO A 118 -52.15 -27.03 35.69
CA PRO A 118 -52.62 -27.30 34.31
C PRO A 118 -52.92 -26.02 33.49
N ALA A 119 -52.62 -25.91 32.18
CA ALA A 119 -53.31 -26.45 30.97
C ALA A 119 -54.43 -25.49 30.41
N PRO A 120 -54.99 -25.67 29.18
CA PRO A 120 -54.64 -24.76 28.06
C PRO A 120 -55.83 -24.16 27.26
N ILE A 121 -55.55 -23.11 26.46
CA ILE A 121 -56.45 -22.53 25.44
C ILE A 121 -55.55 -22.13 24.24
N ALA A 122 -55.47 -22.90 23.14
CA ALA A 122 -56.43 -23.13 22.04
C ALA A 122 -56.29 -22.09 20.89
N ALA A 123 -56.25 -22.60 19.65
CA ALA A 123 -55.89 -21.87 18.45
C ALA A 123 -57.10 -21.44 17.61
N SER A 124 -56.91 -20.42 16.76
CA SER A 124 -57.85 -20.04 15.70
C SER A 124 -57.11 -19.66 14.42
N GLN A 125 -57.21 -20.52 13.40
CA GLN A 125 -57.45 -20.09 12.01
C GLN A 125 -58.98 -20.18 11.79
N PRO A 126 -59.60 -19.50 10.80
CA PRO A 126 -59.46 -19.79 9.36
C PRO A 126 -59.44 -18.46 8.53
N GLU A 127 -59.57 -18.38 7.21
CA GLU A 127 -59.87 -19.35 6.15
C GLU A 127 -59.34 -18.86 4.79
N SER A 128 -59.24 -19.75 3.80
CA SER A 128 -58.88 -19.44 2.41
C SER A 128 -60.11 -19.20 1.53
N ALA A 129 -60.07 -18.21 0.62
CA ALA A 129 -60.96 -18.16 -0.54
C ALA A 129 -60.28 -17.55 -1.78
N HIS A 130 -60.50 -18.18 -2.93
CA HIS A 130 -60.11 -17.70 -4.26
C HIS A 130 -61.00 -16.52 -4.69
N GLU A 131 -60.48 -15.59 -5.51
CA GLU A 131 -60.75 -15.60 -6.95
C GLU A 131 -59.90 -14.59 -7.74
N ALA A 132 -59.71 -14.87 -9.03
CA ALA A 132 -59.13 -13.94 -9.98
C ALA A 132 -60.24 -13.21 -10.73
N LEU A 133 -60.03 -11.93 -11.10
CA LEU A 133 -60.46 -11.36 -12.39
C LEU A 133 -60.10 -9.86 -12.54
N ARG A 134 -59.18 -9.59 -13.48
CA ARG A 134 -59.12 -8.51 -14.50
C ARG A 134 -59.42 -7.02 -14.16
N PRO A 135 -58.80 -6.08 -14.92
CA PRO A 135 -58.87 -4.65 -14.64
C PRO A 135 -60.14 -3.99 -15.18
N LEU A 136 -60.55 -2.87 -14.57
CA LEU A 136 -61.60 -2.00 -15.07
C LEU A 136 -61.25 -0.51 -14.92
N ALA A 137 -61.66 0.28 -15.91
CA ALA A 137 -61.29 1.68 -16.09
C ALA A 137 -62.33 2.64 -15.47
N GLY A 138 -61.91 3.90 -15.24
CA GLY A 138 -62.79 5.01 -14.87
C GLY A 138 -62.03 6.33 -14.78
N GLN A 139 -62.19 7.20 -15.77
CA GLN A 139 -61.60 8.55 -15.82
C GLN A 139 -62.38 9.55 -14.94
N PRO A 140 -61.84 10.76 -14.75
CA PRO A 140 -62.53 11.94 -15.30
C PRO A 140 -61.77 12.60 -16.47
N GLN A 141 -62.52 13.16 -17.42
CA GLN A 141 -62.01 13.84 -18.62
C GLN A 141 -62.12 15.36 -18.49
N PHE A 142 -61.20 16.09 -19.14
CA PHE A 142 -61.38 17.36 -19.88
C PHE A 142 -59.96 17.82 -20.30
N GLY A 143 -59.58 18.07 -21.57
CA GLY A 143 -60.19 17.82 -22.89
C GLY A 143 -59.11 18.06 -23.98
N GLN A 144 -59.24 17.48 -25.17
CA GLN A 144 -58.31 17.71 -26.31
C GLN A 144 -58.80 18.86 -27.22
N PRO A 145 -57.92 19.40 -28.10
CA PRO A 145 -57.94 18.86 -29.48
C PRO A 145 -56.54 18.59 -30.11
N GLN A 146 -56.39 17.37 -30.60
CA GLN A 146 -55.82 16.96 -31.90
C GLN A 146 -54.54 17.61 -32.46
N SER A 147 -53.52 16.75 -32.71
CA SER A 147 -52.64 16.81 -33.89
C SER A 147 -52.11 15.41 -34.21
N GLY A 148 -52.28 14.95 -35.46
CA GLY A 148 -51.79 13.65 -35.95
C GLY A 148 -50.40 13.74 -36.64
N PRO A 149 -49.76 12.60 -36.95
CA PRO A 149 -48.29 12.52 -37.04
C PRO A 149 -47.73 12.45 -38.48
N VAL A 150 -46.46 12.88 -38.67
CA VAL A 150 -45.64 12.57 -39.86
C VAL A 150 -44.18 12.32 -39.47
N GLN A 151 -43.54 11.35 -40.14
CA GLN A 151 -42.14 10.93 -39.97
C GLN A 151 -41.15 11.84 -40.72
N PRO A 152 -39.86 11.92 -40.32
CA PRO A 152 -38.82 12.58 -41.12
C PRO A 152 -38.14 11.63 -42.11
N GLN A 153 -38.14 12.00 -43.40
CA GLN A 153 -37.20 11.51 -44.42
C GLN A 153 -36.79 12.67 -45.37
N PRO A 154 -35.66 12.55 -46.11
CA PRO A 154 -34.85 13.72 -46.47
C PRO A 154 -35.12 14.32 -47.87
N ALA A 155 -34.82 15.61 -48.01
CA ALA A 155 -34.69 16.35 -49.27
C ALA A 155 -33.58 17.41 -49.07
N ALA A 156 -32.48 17.40 -49.83
CA ALA A 156 -32.30 17.85 -51.23
C ALA A 156 -31.99 19.37 -51.31
N ALA A 157 -31.00 19.73 -52.15
CA ALA A 157 -30.26 20.99 -52.08
C ALA A 157 -30.60 21.99 -53.22
N LEU A 158 -29.94 23.16 -53.16
CA LEU A 158 -29.83 24.27 -54.14
C LEU A 158 -30.86 25.42 -54.01
N PRO A 159 -30.51 26.66 -54.43
CA PRO A 159 -29.18 27.28 -54.53
C PRO A 159 -29.09 28.71 -53.93
N GLU A 160 -27.93 29.09 -53.40
CA GLU A 160 -27.66 30.50 -53.04
C GLU A 160 -27.25 31.33 -54.27
N ARG A 161 -27.67 32.61 -54.30
CA ARG A 161 -27.25 33.60 -55.30
C ARG A 161 -26.12 34.45 -54.74
N GLY A 162 -24.94 34.40 -55.35
CA GLY A 162 -23.80 35.23 -54.97
C GLY A 162 -23.69 36.55 -55.76
N ILE A 163 -23.05 37.55 -55.14
CA ILE A 163 -22.38 38.72 -55.77
C ILE A 163 -21.21 39.12 -54.82
N PRO A 164 -20.17 39.86 -55.27
CA PRO A 164 -18.99 39.27 -55.90
C PRO A 164 -17.68 39.51 -55.11
N GLN A 165 -16.65 38.73 -55.42
CA GLN A 165 -15.28 39.02 -54.95
C GLN A 165 -14.73 40.30 -55.62
N ARG A 166 -13.89 41.04 -54.89
CA ARG A 166 -13.27 42.29 -55.37
C ARG A 166 -11.77 42.11 -55.49
N GLU A 167 -11.26 42.15 -56.72
CA GLU A 167 -9.83 42.06 -57.02
C GLU A 167 -9.07 43.31 -56.50
N PRO A 168 -7.88 43.15 -55.91
CA PRO A 168 -6.94 44.24 -55.68
C PRO A 168 -6.20 44.62 -56.97
N GLY A 169 -6.11 45.92 -57.27
CA GLY A 169 -5.37 46.45 -58.42
C GLY A 169 -3.83 46.43 -58.26
N PRO A 170 -3.08 46.80 -59.31
CA PRO A 170 -1.63 46.69 -59.35
C PRO A 170 -0.91 47.71 -58.45
N PRO A 171 0.28 47.38 -57.90
CA PRO A 171 1.04 48.28 -57.02
C PRO A 171 1.91 49.29 -57.79
N GLU A 172 2.06 50.49 -57.24
CA GLU A 172 3.04 51.50 -57.66
C GLU A 172 4.49 51.14 -57.24
N PRO A 173 5.52 51.65 -57.93
CA PRO A 173 6.91 51.21 -57.73
C PRO A 173 7.71 52.01 -56.70
N GLY A 174 8.45 51.29 -55.84
CA GLY A 174 9.83 51.68 -55.49
C GLY A 174 10.13 52.08 -54.03
N SER A 175 10.63 51.11 -53.25
CA SER A 175 11.70 51.33 -52.25
C SER A 175 12.42 49.99 -51.98
N PRO A 176 13.74 49.98 -51.70
CA PRO A 176 14.57 48.77 -51.84
C PRO A 176 14.50 47.80 -50.65
N ARG A 177 14.78 46.52 -50.94
CA ARG A 177 14.82 45.42 -49.96
C ARG A 177 16.07 45.48 -49.07
N PRO A 178 15.98 45.12 -47.78
CA PRO A 178 17.12 44.64 -47.00
C PRO A 178 17.62 43.30 -47.58
N GLY A 179 18.93 43.02 -47.45
CA GLY A 179 19.52 41.73 -47.81
C GLY A 179 19.17 40.61 -46.82
N PRO A 180 19.43 39.34 -47.17
CA PRO A 180 19.20 38.22 -46.25
C PRO A 180 20.24 38.23 -45.11
N ASP A 181 19.76 38.15 -43.87
CA ASP A 181 20.61 37.96 -42.70
C ASP A 181 21.34 36.60 -42.76
N PRO A 182 22.57 36.48 -42.22
CA PRO A 182 23.26 35.20 -42.12
C PRO A 182 22.48 34.24 -41.23
N GLN A 183 22.10 33.08 -41.75
CA GLN A 183 21.52 32.02 -40.92
C GLN A 183 22.55 31.51 -39.90
N VAL A 184 22.37 31.90 -38.64
CA VAL A 184 23.07 31.29 -37.51
C VAL A 184 22.65 29.81 -37.45
N PRO A 185 23.58 28.84 -37.42
CA PRO A 185 23.21 27.43 -37.30
C PRO A 185 22.51 27.20 -35.96
N THR A 186 21.27 26.70 -36.00
CA THR A 186 20.59 26.21 -34.81
C THR A 186 21.43 25.06 -34.23
N PRO A 187 21.82 25.10 -32.94
CA PRO A 187 22.45 23.94 -32.32
C PRO A 187 21.49 22.76 -32.40
N GLY A 188 21.99 21.60 -32.82
CA GLY A 188 21.26 20.35 -32.63
C GLY A 188 20.98 20.11 -31.14
N PRO A 189 20.01 19.25 -30.79
CA PRO A 189 19.80 18.88 -29.39
C PRO A 189 21.13 18.41 -28.81
N ALA A 190 21.54 19.03 -27.70
CA ALA A 190 22.80 18.66 -27.05
C ALA A 190 22.76 17.15 -26.72
N PRO A 191 23.87 16.42 -26.91
CA PRO A 191 23.95 15.07 -26.39
C PRO A 191 23.66 15.12 -24.89
N GLY A 192 22.85 14.18 -24.39
CA GLY A 192 22.66 14.01 -22.96
C GLY A 192 24.01 13.79 -22.26
N PRO A 193 24.11 14.08 -20.95
CA PRO A 193 25.37 13.95 -20.22
C PRO A 193 25.96 12.55 -20.45
N GLU A 194 27.24 12.51 -20.84
CA GLU A 194 27.95 11.24 -21.04
C GLU A 194 27.96 10.46 -19.72
N ALA A 195 27.67 9.15 -19.80
CA ALA A 195 27.63 8.30 -18.62
C ALA A 195 28.99 8.29 -17.91
N SER A 196 28.98 8.42 -16.59
CA SER A 196 30.21 8.40 -15.79
C SER A 196 30.95 7.07 -15.93
N PRO A 197 32.29 7.02 -15.77
CA PRO A 197 33.05 5.77 -15.84
C PRO A 197 32.49 4.68 -14.90
N ASP A 198 32.16 5.06 -13.67
CA ASP A 198 31.54 4.17 -12.68
C ASP A 198 30.17 3.65 -13.17
N ALA A 199 29.34 4.50 -13.77
CA ALA A 199 28.06 4.09 -14.32
C ALA A 199 28.19 3.11 -15.48
N VAL A 200 29.20 3.26 -16.35
CA VAL A 200 29.46 2.29 -17.44
C VAL A 200 29.79 0.92 -16.86
N LEU A 201 30.66 0.84 -15.85
CA LEU A 201 31.04 -0.40 -15.18
C LEU A 201 29.87 -1.05 -14.44
N ILE A 202 29.06 -0.25 -13.74
CA ILE A 202 27.88 -0.71 -13.01
C ILE A 202 26.78 -1.19 -13.95
N ARG A 203 26.45 -0.44 -15.01
CA ARG A 203 25.48 -0.88 -16.04
C ARG A 203 25.94 -2.16 -16.74
N ARG A 204 27.23 -2.30 -17.04
CA ARG A 204 27.82 -3.53 -17.61
C ARG A 204 27.70 -4.71 -16.64
N THR A 205 27.96 -4.50 -15.35
CA THR A 205 27.74 -5.51 -14.30
C THR A 205 26.29 -5.95 -14.27
N MET A 206 25.33 -5.01 -14.26
CA MET A 206 23.91 -5.31 -14.19
C MET A 206 23.39 -6.06 -15.43
N ALA A 207 23.94 -5.77 -16.61
CA ALA A 207 23.64 -6.51 -17.84
C ALA A 207 24.08 -7.99 -17.76
N GLU A 208 25.27 -8.26 -17.23
CA GLU A 208 25.80 -9.63 -17.04
C GLU A 208 25.00 -10.42 -15.99
N VAL A 209 24.66 -9.80 -14.86
CA VAL A 209 23.94 -10.52 -13.78
C VAL A 209 22.43 -10.61 -14.00
N GLY A 210 21.84 -9.76 -14.85
CA GLY A 210 20.39 -9.70 -15.10
C GLY A 210 19.74 -11.07 -15.36
N PRO A 211 20.24 -11.89 -16.31
CA PRO A 211 19.73 -13.24 -16.60
C PRO A 211 19.80 -14.23 -15.43
N VAL A 212 20.63 -13.96 -14.41
CA VAL A 212 20.84 -14.82 -13.24
C VAL A 212 20.49 -14.13 -11.91
N ALA A 213 19.81 -12.99 -11.95
CA ALA A 213 19.65 -12.09 -10.83
C ALA A 213 19.06 -12.75 -9.57
N GLY A 214 18.06 -13.63 -9.71
CA GLY A 214 17.51 -14.40 -8.59
C GLY A 214 18.53 -15.29 -7.86
N LYS A 215 19.58 -15.77 -8.55
CA LYS A 215 20.72 -16.48 -7.95
C LYS A 215 21.64 -15.52 -7.18
N VAL A 216 21.91 -14.34 -7.72
CA VAL A 216 22.70 -13.29 -7.06
C VAL A 216 22.03 -12.88 -5.75
N THR A 217 20.74 -12.55 -5.79
CA THR A 217 19.96 -12.16 -4.60
C THR A 217 19.88 -13.29 -3.57
N SER A 218 19.72 -14.54 -4.02
CA SER A 218 19.73 -15.70 -3.11
C SER A 218 21.08 -15.91 -2.43
N TYR A 219 22.18 -15.75 -3.18
CA TYR A 219 23.54 -15.85 -2.65
C TYR A 219 23.88 -14.68 -1.71
N PHE A 220 23.48 -13.45 -2.05
CA PHE A 220 23.58 -12.28 -1.18
C PHE A 220 22.95 -12.54 0.20
N TYR A 221 21.69 -12.98 0.26
CA TYR A 221 21.03 -13.25 1.55
C TYR A 221 21.64 -14.42 2.31
N ALA A 222 22.10 -15.46 1.60
CA ALA A 222 22.83 -16.56 2.23
C ALA A 222 24.15 -16.06 2.85
N LEU A 223 24.90 -15.22 2.13
CA LEU A 223 26.16 -14.65 2.60
C LEU A 223 25.94 -13.70 3.80
N LEU A 224 24.93 -12.83 3.71
CA LEU A 224 24.54 -11.89 4.77
C LEU A 224 24.19 -12.60 6.07
N PHE A 225 23.33 -13.62 6.03
CA PHE A 225 22.90 -14.32 7.25
C PHE A 225 23.92 -15.34 7.78
N VAL A 226 24.90 -15.76 6.97
CA VAL A 226 26.04 -16.57 7.43
C VAL A 226 27.12 -15.71 8.08
N ARG A 227 27.44 -14.53 7.54
CA ARG A 227 28.46 -13.61 8.08
C ARG A 227 27.93 -12.73 9.22
N HIS A 228 26.68 -12.30 9.14
CA HIS A 228 26.05 -11.35 10.06
C HIS A 228 24.68 -11.86 10.54
N PRO A 229 24.64 -12.95 11.33
CA PRO A 229 23.40 -13.61 11.72
C PRO A 229 22.43 -12.69 12.49
N ASP A 230 22.93 -11.72 13.26
CA ASP A 230 22.11 -10.78 14.04
C ASP A 230 21.17 -9.93 13.16
N LEU A 231 21.60 -9.62 11.93
CA LEU A 231 20.79 -8.86 10.97
C LEU A 231 19.55 -9.63 10.51
N ARG A 232 19.47 -10.95 10.72
CA ARG A 232 18.30 -11.77 10.36
C ARG A 232 17.01 -11.26 11.01
N SER A 233 17.10 -10.63 12.18
CA SER A 233 15.98 -10.06 12.95
C SER A 233 15.31 -8.83 12.30
N LEU A 234 15.98 -8.20 11.33
CA LEU A 234 15.46 -7.04 10.59
C LEU A 234 14.54 -7.46 9.43
N PHE A 235 14.64 -8.71 8.97
CA PHE A 235 13.94 -9.22 7.80
C PHE A 235 12.75 -10.12 8.18
N PRO A 236 11.68 -10.16 7.34
CA PRO A 236 10.53 -11.06 7.56
C PRO A 236 10.91 -12.54 7.58
N ALA A 237 10.05 -13.39 8.13
CA ALA A 237 10.27 -14.84 8.19
C ALA A 237 10.37 -15.46 6.77
N ALA A 238 9.44 -15.10 5.89
CA ALA A 238 9.46 -15.46 4.48
C ALA A 238 10.11 -14.36 3.65
N MET A 239 10.92 -14.75 2.66
CA MET A 239 11.87 -13.85 1.98
C MET A 239 11.58 -13.63 0.49
N ASP A 240 10.60 -14.32 -0.11
CA ASP A 240 10.47 -14.35 -1.57
C ASP A 240 10.16 -12.97 -2.16
N THR A 241 9.11 -12.30 -1.65
CA THR A 241 8.81 -10.90 -2.03
C THR A 241 9.94 -9.92 -1.69
N GLN A 242 10.73 -10.21 -0.63
CA GLN A 242 11.86 -9.35 -0.23
C GLN A 242 13.03 -9.45 -1.23
N ARG A 243 13.26 -10.64 -1.81
CA ARG A 243 14.27 -10.86 -2.84
C ARG A 243 13.94 -10.06 -4.11
N ASP A 244 12.69 -10.12 -4.55
CA ASP A 244 12.22 -9.38 -5.72
C ASP A 244 12.33 -7.86 -5.52
N ARG A 245 11.98 -7.36 -4.32
CA ARG A 245 12.13 -5.94 -3.93
C ARG A 245 13.58 -5.47 -3.98
N LEU A 246 14.52 -6.22 -3.40
CA LEU A 246 15.94 -5.86 -3.42
C LEU A 246 16.48 -5.81 -4.85
N LEU A 247 16.14 -6.81 -5.68
CA LEU A 247 16.55 -6.82 -7.09
C LEU A 247 16.01 -5.60 -7.85
N LYS A 248 14.71 -5.28 -7.69
CA LYS A 248 14.10 -4.11 -8.32
C LYS A 248 14.80 -2.81 -7.88
N ALA A 249 15.08 -2.64 -6.59
CA ALA A 249 15.77 -1.45 -6.08
C ALA A 249 17.19 -1.31 -6.64
N LEU A 250 17.94 -2.40 -6.76
CA LEU A 250 19.29 -2.40 -7.36
C LEU A 250 19.26 -2.07 -8.86
N LEU A 251 18.29 -2.62 -9.60
CA LEU A 251 18.09 -2.30 -11.02
C LEU A 251 17.73 -0.82 -11.20
N THR A 252 16.74 -0.31 -10.46
CA THR A 252 16.33 1.10 -10.52
C THR A 252 17.48 2.05 -10.16
N ALA A 253 18.28 1.72 -9.13
CA ALA A 253 19.45 2.52 -8.77
C ALA A 253 20.53 2.53 -9.87
N ALA A 254 20.77 1.40 -10.53
CA ALA A 254 21.72 1.30 -11.64
C ALA A 254 21.23 1.95 -12.95
N GLU A 255 19.92 1.96 -13.21
CA GLU A 255 19.30 2.68 -14.33
C GLU A 255 19.46 4.20 -14.18
N HIS A 256 19.32 4.71 -12.95
CA HIS A 256 19.32 6.14 -12.62
C HIS A 256 20.66 6.66 -12.10
N ILE A 257 21.75 5.89 -12.20
CA ILE A 257 23.04 6.22 -11.58
C ILE A 257 23.66 7.55 -12.03
N ASP A 258 23.40 7.97 -13.27
CA ASP A 258 23.82 9.29 -13.80
C ASP A 258 22.69 10.36 -13.69
N ASN A 259 21.50 10.00 -13.20
CA ASN A 259 20.37 10.92 -12.96
C ASN A 259 20.28 11.23 -11.46
N THR A 260 21.21 12.05 -10.99
CA THR A 260 21.44 12.33 -9.57
C THR A 260 20.19 12.83 -8.84
N GLU A 261 19.37 13.71 -9.44
CA GLU A 261 18.20 14.28 -8.75
C GLU A 261 17.12 13.24 -8.47
N VAL A 262 16.74 12.47 -9.49
CA VAL A 262 15.73 11.39 -9.35
C VAL A 262 16.23 10.29 -8.43
N LEU A 263 17.51 9.89 -8.58
CA LEU A 263 18.11 8.86 -7.74
C LEU A 263 18.21 9.30 -6.27
N VAL A 264 18.67 10.53 -5.99
CA VAL A 264 18.74 11.04 -4.62
C VAL A 264 17.35 11.12 -3.98
N ALA A 265 16.33 11.60 -4.70
CA ALA A 265 14.95 11.63 -4.17
C ALA A 265 14.44 10.21 -3.83
N TYR A 266 14.69 9.23 -4.71
CA TYR A 266 14.35 7.82 -4.48
C TYR A 266 15.08 7.24 -3.26
N LEU A 267 16.40 7.42 -3.17
CA LEU A 267 17.24 6.91 -2.08
C LEU A 267 16.90 7.56 -0.74
N GLN A 268 16.60 8.86 -0.72
CA GLN A 268 16.12 9.53 0.48
C GLN A 268 14.80 8.92 0.96
N ASN A 269 13.88 8.57 0.05
CA ASN A 269 12.64 7.91 0.43
C ASN A 269 12.86 6.50 0.97
N LEU A 270 13.73 5.73 0.31
CA LEU A 270 14.12 4.40 0.75
C LEU A 270 14.80 4.43 2.13
N GLY A 271 15.66 5.41 2.39
CA GLY A 271 16.30 5.64 3.69
C GLY A 271 15.30 5.92 4.82
N ARG A 272 14.32 6.80 4.59
CA ARG A 272 13.20 7.01 5.52
C ARG A 272 12.38 5.73 5.73
N GLY A 273 12.02 5.04 4.66
CA GLY A 273 11.29 3.76 4.71
C GLY A 273 12.02 2.67 5.49
N HIS A 274 13.36 2.64 5.44
CA HIS A 274 14.19 1.69 6.16
C HIS A 274 14.16 1.85 7.70
N ARG A 275 13.75 3.04 8.21
CA ARG A 275 13.62 3.28 9.66
C ARG A 275 12.63 2.32 10.31
N LYS A 276 11.49 2.02 9.65
CA LYS A 276 10.43 1.14 10.21
C LYS A 276 10.92 -0.28 10.53
N TYR A 277 11.96 -0.75 9.85
CA TYR A 277 12.59 -2.05 10.08
C TYR A 277 13.60 -2.07 11.25
N GLY A 278 13.99 -0.91 11.77
CA GLY A 278 15.09 -0.78 12.74
C GLY A 278 16.48 -0.77 12.08
N THR A 279 16.57 -0.27 10.83
CA THR A 279 17.85 -0.11 10.13
C THR A 279 18.66 1.00 10.78
N ARG A 280 19.95 0.78 11.01
CA ARG A 280 20.88 1.74 11.63
C ARG A 280 22.16 1.84 10.77
N PRO A 281 22.95 2.92 10.89
CA PRO A 281 24.17 3.11 10.08
C PRO A 281 25.14 1.93 10.11
N GLU A 282 25.30 1.29 11.27
CA GLU A 282 26.18 0.12 11.46
C GLU A 282 25.77 -1.13 10.66
N HIS A 283 24.55 -1.19 10.12
CA HIS A 283 24.11 -2.33 9.30
C HIS A 283 24.55 -2.23 7.84
N TYR A 284 24.84 -1.02 7.33
CA TYR A 284 25.16 -0.81 5.92
C TYR A 284 26.48 -1.45 5.47
N PRO A 285 27.60 -1.38 6.22
CA PRO A 285 28.86 -2.02 5.80
C PRO A 285 28.74 -3.52 5.50
N ALA A 286 28.02 -4.25 6.37
CA ALA A 286 27.74 -5.68 6.21
C ALA A 286 26.92 -6.01 4.95
N VAL A 287 25.94 -5.16 4.63
CA VAL A 287 25.14 -5.26 3.40
C VAL A 287 25.99 -4.99 2.17
N GLY A 288 26.85 -3.97 2.20
CA GLY A 288 27.77 -3.63 1.11
C GLY A 288 28.75 -4.76 0.80
N GLU A 289 29.44 -5.28 1.82
CA GLU A 289 30.36 -6.42 1.71
C GLU A 289 29.69 -7.64 1.06
N CYS A 290 28.50 -8.00 1.55
CA CYS A 290 27.78 -9.16 1.03
C CYS A 290 27.21 -8.95 -0.38
N LEU A 291 26.82 -7.73 -0.74
CA LEU A 291 26.32 -7.38 -2.07
C LEU A 291 27.44 -7.44 -3.10
N ILE A 292 28.57 -6.77 -2.83
CA ILE A 292 29.73 -6.73 -3.71
C ILE A 292 30.31 -8.15 -3.87
N GLY A 293 30.40 -8.92 -2.78
CA GLY A 293 30.81 -10.33 -2.81
C GLY A 293 29.82 -11.28 -3.53
N ALA A 294 28.56 -10.87 -3.72
CA ALA A 294 27.61 -11.59 -4.57
C ALA A 294 27.77 -11.20 -6.04
N LEU A 295 27.97 -9.92 -6.34
CA LEU A 295 28.18 -9.43 -7.70
C LEU A 295 29.48 -9.99 -8.29
N SER A 296 30.61 -9.93 -7.57
CA SER A 296 31.91 -10.45 -8.03
C SER A 296 31.88 -11.95 -8.36
N ARG A 297 31.07 -12.73 -7.63
CA ARG A 297 30.87 -14.16 -7.88
C ARG A 297 30.10 -14.46 -9.18
N TYR A 298 29.14 -13.62 -9.56
CA TYR A 298 28.26 -13.89 -10.70
C TYR A 298 28.60 -13.07 -11.95
N ALA A 299 29.35 -11.97 -11.82
CA ALA A 299 29.88 -11.18 -12.93
C ALA A 299 31.36 -11.51 -13.23
N SER A 300 31.84 -12.71 -12.86
CA SER A 300 33.27 -13.06 -12.87
C SER A 300 33.95 -13.03 -14.25
N GLY A 301 33.20 -12.96 -15.34
CA GLY A 301 33.74 -12.77 -16.70
C GLY A 301 34.13 -11.32 -17.03
N ILE A 302 33.70 -10.35 -16.21
CA ILE A 302 33.91 -8.90 -16.40
C ILE A 302 34.37 -8.18 -15.13
N TRP A 303 34.55 -8.89 -14.02
CA TRP A 303 34.89 -8.30 -12.73
C TRP A 303 36.40 -8.11 -12.57
N ASP A 304 36.81 -6.86 -12.39
CA ASP A 304 38.19 -6.43 -12.16
C ASP A 304 38.27 -5.41 -11.00
N GLU A 305 39.49 -4.98 -10.65
CA GLU A 305 39.73 -4.04 -9.55
C GLU A 305 39.03 -2.68 -9.76
N GLU A 306 38.91 -2.24 -11.02
CA GLU A 306 38.24 -0.98 -11.36
C GLU A 306 36.72 -1.09 -11.18
N THR A 307 36.12 -2.19 -11.64
CA THR A 307 34.70 -2.53 -11.45
C THR A 307 34.36 -2.65 -9.96
N GLU A 308 35.20 -3.33 -9.18
CA GLU A 308 35.00 -3.45 -7.73
C GLU A 308 35.07 -2.08 -7.04
N ALA A 309 36.07 -1.25 -7.39
CA ALA A 309 36.21 0.08 -6.83
C ALA A 309 35.04 1.01 -7.21
N ALA A 310 34.47 0.89 -8.42
CA ALA A 310 33.26 1.61 -8.82
C ALA A 310 32.04 1.19 -7.98
N TRP A 311 31.84 -0.12 -7.75
CA TRP A 311 30.77 -0.61 -6.88
C TRP A 311 30.93 -0.17 -5.42
N VAL A 312 32.16 -0.15 -4.88
CA VAL A 312 32.44 0.38 -3.54
C VAL A 312 32.08 1.87 -3.44
N ARG A 313 32.48 2.68 -4.43
CA ARG A 313 32.13 4.12 -4.48
C ARG A 313 30.62 4.33 -4.55
N ALA A 314 29.95 3.69 -5.50
CA ALA A 314 28.51 3.81 -5.67
C ALA A 314 27.74 3.35 -4.43
N TYR A 315 28.10 2.21 -3.83
CA TYR A 315 27.46 1.73 -2.61
C TYR A 315 27.65 2.70 -1.43
N THR A 316 28.85 3.27 -1.28
CA THR A 316 29.15 4.27 -0.24
C THR A 316 28.27 5.52 -0.40
N THR A 317 28.17 6.05 -1.62
CA THR A 317 27.29 7.20 -1.91
C THR A 317 25.82 6.87 -1.65
N ILE A 318 25.34 5.71 -2.12
CA ILE A 318 23.96 5.26 -1.94
C ILE A 318 23.62 5.14 -0.45
N SER A 319 24.44 4.42 0.31
CA SER A 319 24.22 4.20 1.74
C SER A 319 24.29 5.49 2.55
N GLN A 320 25.22 6.40 2.23
CA GLN A 320 25.31 7.71 2.89
C GLN A 320 24.04 8.55 2.69
N VAL A 321 23.53 8.66 1.45
CA VAL A 321 22.27 9.38 1.16
C VAL A 321 21.09 8.80 1.94
N MET A 322 21.02 7.47 2.07
CA MET A 322 19.96 6.79 2.84
C MET A 322 20.10 7.04 4.35
N ILE A 323 21.33 7.02 4.88
CA ILE A 323 21.64 7.27 6.30
C ILE A 323 21.28 8.71 6.67
N ASP A 324 21.72 9.69 5.88
CA ASP A 324 21.46 11.11 6.15
C ASP A 324 19.97 11.44 6.07
N ALA A 325 19.26 10.85 5.11
CA ALA A 325 17.80 10.97 5.00
C ALA A 325 17.07 10.39 6.22
N ALA A 326 17.52 9.24 6.72
CA ALA A 326 16.95 8.61 7.91
C ALA A 326 17.20 9.43 9.19
N ALA A 327 18.42 9.97 9.34
CA ALA A 327 18.78 10.81 10.49
C ALA A 327 18.04 12.16 10.49
N ALA A 328 17.90 12.80 9.32
CA ALA A 328 17.15 14.06 9.19
C ALA A 328 15.64 13.88 9.45
N ASP A 329 15.09 12.70 9.16
CA ASP A 329 13.69 12.33 9.42
C ASP A 329 13.45 11.96 10.89
N GLU A 330 14.45 11.40 11.56
CA GLU A 330 14.42 11.08 13.00
C GLU A 330 14.29 12.31 13.89
N LEU A 331 14.78 13.47 13.45
CA LEU A 331 14.56 14.75 14.13
C LEU A 331 13.11 15.27 14.07
N ARG A 332 12.25 14.68 13.23
CA ARG A 332 10.86 15.13 13.01
C ARG A 332 9.81 14.16 13.53
N ALA A 333 10.07 12.85 13.39
CA ALA A 333 9.09 11.80 13.70
C ALA A 333 9.78 10.51 14.15
N PRO A 334 9.11 9.67 14.97
CA PRO A 334 9.58 8.31 15.25
C PRO A 334 9.55 7.46 13.97
N ALA A 335 10.23 6.31 14.01
CA ALA A 335 10.17 5.33 12.91
C ALA A 335 8.79 4.67 12.78
N TRP A 336 8.02 4.64 13.86
CA TRP A 336 6.67 4.09 13.97
C TRP A 336 6.04 4.52 15.31
N TRP A 337 4.73 4.38 15.44
CA TRP A 337 3.92 4.54 16.65
C TRP A 337 3.43 3.17 17.11
N TYR A 338 3.27 2.96 18.42
CA TYR A 338 2.44 1.84 18.88
C TYR A 338 0.97 2.26 18.82
N ALA A 339 0.08 1.32 18.52
CA ALA A 339 -1.35 1.54 18.68
C ALA A 339 -2.03 0.31 19.29
N GLU A 340 -2.86 0.55 20.29
CA GLU A 340 -3.72 -0.46 20.92
C GLU A 340 -5.00 -0.62 20.09
N VAL A 341 -5.38 -1.84 19.73
CA VAL A 341 -6.72 -2.11 19.19
C VAL A 341 -7.75 -1.85 20.30
N VAL A 342 -8.67 -0.91 20.08
CA VAL A 342 -9.72 -0.57 21.06
C VAL A 342 -11.08 -1.13 20.68
N SER A 343 -11.33 -1.36 19.38
CA SER A 343 -12.52 -2.04 18.90
C SER A 343 -12.20 -2.90 17.68
N HIS A 344 -13.00 -3.96 17.50
CA HIS A 344 -12.96 -4.83 16.34
C HIS A 344 -14.41 -5.21 16.00
N ASP A 345 -14.85 -4.81 14.81
CA ASP A 345 -16.24 -4.88 14.37
C ASP A 345 -16.30 -5.60 13.02
N LEU A 346 -16.76 -6.86 13.03
CA LEU A 346 -16.82 -7.73 11.86
C LEU A 346 -18.08 -7.44 11.03
N ARG A 347 -17.93 -6.74 9.92
CA ARG A 347 -19.03 -6.28 9.04
C ARG A 347 -19.50 -7.32 8.04
N THR A 348 -18.57 -8.13 7.53
CA THR A 348 -18.85 -9.31 6.73
C THR A 348 -17.92 -10.43 7.20
N PRO A 349 -18.12 -11.71 6.79
CA PRO A 349 -17.19 -12.78 7.13
C PRO A 349 -15.73 -12.50 6.72
N ASP A 350 -15.49 -11.59 5.78
CA ASP A 350 -14.17 -11.24 5.26
C ASP A 350 -13.80 -9.74 5.43
N ILE A 351 -14.60 -8.92 6.11
CA ILE A 351 -14.31 -7.49 6.33
C ILE A 351 -14.53 -7.10 7.79
N ALA A 352 -13.51 -6.48 8.40
CA ALA A 352 -13.59 -5.90 9.73
C ALA A 352 -13.26 -4.40 9.72
N VAL A 353 -13.96 -3.63 10.55
CA VAL A 353 -13.56 -2.27 10.96
C VAL A 353 -12.78 -2.40 12.26
N ILE A 354 -11.56 -1.86 12.29
CA ILE A 354 -10.67 -1.93 13.45
C ILE A 354 -10.36 -0.50 13.86
N THR A 355 -10.76 -0.10 15.07
CA THR A 355 -10.36 1.18 15.65
C THR A 355 -9.20 0.96 16.62
N VAL A 356 -8.19 1.82 16.53
CA VAL A 356 -6.98 1.77 17.34
C VAL A 356 -6.70 3.12 18.00
N ARG A 357 -6.03 3.08 19.15
CA ARG A 357 -5.54 4.25 19.88
C ARG A 357 -4.01 4.29 19.82
N PRO A 358 -3.40 5.26 19.12
CA PRO A 358 -1.97 5.52 19.19
C PRO A 358 -1.49 5.82 20.61
N ASP A 359 -0.25 5.47 20.92
CA ASP A 359 0.42 5.76 22.20
C ASP A 359 0.78 7.25 22.39
N GLN A 360 0.85 8.00 21.30
CA GLN A 360 1.15 9.43 21.23
C GLN A 360 0.45 10.05 19.99
N PRO A 361 0.37 11.39 19.87
CA PRO A 361 -0.29 12.05 18.74
C PRO A 361 0.19 11.55 17.37
N TYR A 362 -0.77 11.25 16.49
CA TYR A 362 -0.53 10.69 15.17
C TYR A 362 -0.94 11.70 14.08
N PRO A 363 0.01 12.38 13.39
CA PRO A 363 -0.28 13.56 12.57
C PRO A 363 -0.67 13.18 11.13
N PHE A 364 -1.89 12.68 10.92
CA PHE A 364 -2.42 12.31 9.61
C PHE A 364 -3.42 13.33 9.06
N LEU A 365 -3.66 13.27 7.75
CA LEU A 365 -4.74 13.99 7.07
C LEU A 365 -5.75 13.00 6.47
N ALA A 366 -6.99 13.45 6.26
CA ALA A 366 -8.02 12.65 5.62
C ALA A 366 -7.59 12.18 4.22
N GLY A 367 -7.98 10.95 3.85
CA GLY A 367 -7.61 10.30 2.60
C GLY A 367 -6.24 9.58 2.59
N GLN A 368 -5.34 9.92 3.52
CA GLN A 368 -4.03 9.26 3.66
C GLN A 368 -4.13 7.80 4.14
N TYR A 369 -2.99 7.12 4.14
CA TYR A 369 -2.80 5.78 4.67
C TYR A 369 -1.56 5.68 5.56
N THR A 370 -1.39 4.55 6.22
CA THR A 370 -0.13 4.18 6.89
C THR A 370 0.22 2.72 6.64
N SER A 371 1.52 2.41 6.73
CA SER A 371 1.99 1.02 6.79
C SER A 371 1.77 0.44 8.19
N LEU A 372 1.14 -0.72 8.28
CA LEU A 372 0.78 -1.40 9.53
C LEU A 372 1.54 -2.73 9.65
N GLU A 373 2.18 -2.96 10.80
CA GLU A 373 2.77 -4.25 11.20
C GLU A 373 1.99 -4.85 12.36
N THR A 374 1.76 -6.17 12.30
CA THR A 374 1.05 -6.92 13.35
C THR A 374 2.03 -7.77 14.17
N PRO A 375 1.75 -8.03 15.46
CA PRO A 375 2.64 -8.81 16.32
C PRO A 375 2.75 -10.29 15.89
N TRP A 376 1.84 -10.76 15.03
CA TRP A 376 1.82 -12.15 14.53
C TRP A 376 2.63 -12.36 13.25
N TRP A 377 2.91 -11.27 12.52
CA TRP A 377 3.66 -11.29 11.26
C TRP A 377 4.70 -10.15 11.27
N PRO A 378 5.72 -10.26 12.13
CA PRO A 378 6.73 -9.21 12.29
C PRO A 378 7.51 -8.98 11.00
N ARG A 379 7.89 -7.71 10.78
CA ARG A 379 8.54 -7.15 9.58
C ARG A 379 7.71 -7.25 8.30
N ILE A 380 6.43 -7.59 8.39
CA ILE A 380 5.51 -7.65 7.23
C ILE A 380 4.52 -6.49 7.33
N TRP A 381 4.93 -5.37 6.76
CA TRP A 381 4.15 -4.13 6.71
C TRP A 381 3.13 -4.17 5.55
N ARG A 382 1.92 -3.66 5.76
CA ARG A 382 0.91 -3.49 4.71
C ARG A 382 0.18 -2.16 4.87
N HIS A 383 -0.12 -1.48 3.77
CA HIS A 383 -0.80 -0.19 3.80
C HIS A 383 -2.30 -0.33 4.08
N TYR A 384 -2.81 0.53 4.96
CA TYR A 384 -4.24 0.70 5.22
C TYR A 384 -4.56 2.19 5.30
N SER A 385 -5.55 2.61 4.51
CA SER A 385 -6.09 3.97 4.53
C SER A 385 -6.86 4.26 5.82
N PHE A 386 -6.77 5.49 6.31
CA PHE A 386 -7.62 5.95 7.41
C PHE A 386 -9.08 6.04 6.96
N ALA A 387 -9.99 5.60 7.83
CA ALA A 387 -11.42 5.50 7.56
C ALA A 387 -12.27 6.59 8.22
N SER A 388 -11.61 7.65 8.70
CA SER A 388 -12.18 8.82 9.37
C SER A 388 -11.28 10.04 9.17
N ALA A 389 -11.83 11.24 9.33
CA ALA A 389 -11.01 12.45 9.48
C ALA A 389 -10.23 12.43 10.82
N PRO A 390 -9.23 13.32 11.02
CA PRO A 390 -8.52 13.47 12.30
C PRO A 390 -9.46 13.95 13.42
N ARG A 391 -9.66 13.13 14.45
CA ARG A 391 -10.60 13.40 15.55
C ARG A 391 -9.90 13.84 16.83
N SER A 392 -10.62 14.59 17.66
CA SER A 392 -10.16 15.06 18.97
C SER A 392 -9.96 13.95 20.01
N ASP A 393 -10.51 12.75 19.79
CA ASP A 393 -10.26 11.56 20.61
C ASP A 393 -8.94 10.82 20.24
N GLY A 394 -8.29 11.23 19.15
CA GLY A 394 -7.06 10.62 18.63
C GLY A 394 -7.23 9.20 18.08
N LEU A 395 -8.46 8.70 17.93
CA LEU A 395 -8.71 7.34 17.46
C LEU A 395 -8.58 7.24 15.94
N LEU A 396 -7.89 6.19 15.49
CA LEU A 396 -7.71 5.88 14.07
C LEU A 396 -8.56 4.65 13.72
N SER A 397 -9.26 4.68 12.60
CA SER A 397 -10.06 3.53 12.13
C SER A 397 -9.57 3.02 10.78
N PHE A 398 -9.54 1.70 10.60
CA PHE A 398 -9.13 1.03 9.37
C PHE A 398 -10.22 0.04 8.93
N HIS A 399 -10.56 0.03 7.63
CA HIS A 399 -11.42 -1.00 7.05
C HIS A 399 -10.56 -2.06 6.36
N VAL A 400 -10.58 -3.30 6.86
CA VAL A 400 -9.68 -4.37 6.44
C VAL A 400 -10.47 -5.50 5.79
N LYS A 401 -10.16 -5.82 4.52
CA LYS A 401 -10.66 -7.02 3.82
C LYS A 401 -9.64 -8.15 3.90
N ALA A 402 -10.05 -9.33 4.34
CA ALA A 402 -9.26 -10.55 4.32
C ALA A 402 -9.01 -10.95 2.86
N VAL A 403 -7.73 -11.09 2.50
CA VAL A 403 -7.34 -11.56 1.16
C VAL A 403 -7.01 -13.05 1.28
N PRO A 404 -7.48 -13.93 0.39
CA PRO A 404 -7.11 -15.35 0.41
C PRO A 404 -5.58 -15.53 0.52
N ALA A 405 -5.14 -16.37 1.48
CA ALA A 405 -3.74 -16.58 1.86
C ALA A 405 -2.94 -15.33 2.34
N GLY A 406 -3.55 -14.14 2.44
CA GLY A 406 -2.90 -12.91 2.89
C GLY A 406 -2.65 -12.88 4.39
N TRP A 407 -1.39 -12.98 4.83
CA TRP A 407 -1.03 -13.17 6.24
C TRP A 407 -1.52 -12.06 7.17
N VAL A 408 -1.23 -10.79 6.83
CA VAL A 408 -1.58 -9.63 7.66
C VAL A 408 -3.10 -9.38 7.68
N SER A 409 -3.76 -9.43 6.52
CA SER A 409 -5.20 -9.14 6.43
C SER A 409 -6.07 -10.22 7.09
N ASN A 410 -5.74 -11.51 6.95
CA ASN A 410 -6.44 -12.56 7.69
C ASN A 410 -6.22 -12.44 9.21
N ALA A 411 -5.01 -12.06 9.65
CA ALA A 411 -4.74 -11.89 11.06
C ALA A 411 -5.53 -10.70 11.64
N LEU A 412 -5.58 -9.57 10.93
CA LEU A 412 -6.40 -8.41 11.33
C LEU A 412 -7.90 -8.74 11.36
N VAL A 413 -8.46 -9.40 10.34
CA VAL A 413 -9.91 -9.70 10.30
C VAL A 413 -10.32 -10.79 11.29
N HIS A 414 -9.56 -11.88 11.40
CA HIS A 414 -10.01 -13.06 12.16
C HIS A 414 -9.36 -13.21 13.54
N ARG A 415 -8.14 -12.70 13.74
CA ARG A 415 -7.34 -12.92 14.96
C ARG A 415 -7.27 -11.71 15.89
N ALA A 416 -7.20 -10.49 15.37
CA ALA A 416 -7.06 -9.28 16.20
C ALA A 416 -8.24 -9.10 17.17
N ARG A 417 -7.95 -8.65 18.38
CA ARG A 417 -8.92 -8.36 19.45
C ARG A 417 -8.55 -7.05 20.16
N PRO A 418 -9.50 -6.41 20.87
CA PRO A 418 -9.17 -5.30 21.74
C PRO A 418 -8.05 -5.66 22.75
N GLY A 419 -7.11 -4.75 22.95
CA GLY A 419 -5.90 -4.94 23.76
C GLY A 419 -4.67 -5.45 22.99
N ASP A 420 -4.80 -5.88 21.72
CA ASP A 420 -3.64 -6.18 20.87
C ASP A 420 -2.87 -4.90 20.51
N ILE A 421 -1.54 -4.95 20.56
CA ILE A 421 -0.67 -3.83 20.14
C ILE A 421 -0.14 -4.07 18.73
N ILE A 422 -0.39 -3.12 17.83
CA ILE A 422 0.16 -3.06 16.48
C ILE A 422 1.19 -1.92 16.35
N ARG A 423 1.95 -1.89 15.25
CA ARG A 423 2.80 -0.74 14.89
C ARG A 423 2.29 -0.05 13.63
N LEU A 424 2.28 1.27 13.65
CA LEU A 424 1.94 2.13 12.52
C LEU A 424 3.19 2.90 12.09
N GLY A 425 3.55 2.86 10.80
CA GLY A 425 4.59 3.73 10.25
C GLY A 425 4.13 5.19 10.15
N PRO A 426 4.94 6.10 9.57
CA PRO A 426 4.49 7.44 9.24
C PRO A 426 3.28 7.46 8.29
N PRO A 427 2.40 8.47 8.37
CA PRO A 427 1.34 8.65 7.41
C PRO A 427 1.91 9.03 6.03
N ALA A 428 1.25 8.57 4.98
CA ALA A 428 1.66 8.78 3.60
C ALA A 428 0.43 8.81 2.67
N GLY A 429 0.65 9.21 1.42
CA GLY A 429 -0.39 9.41 0.42
C GLY A 429 -0.73 10.88 0.19
N SER A 430 -1.23 11.16 -1.01
CA SER A 430 -1.50 12.52 -1.52
C SER A 430 -2.99 12.77 -1.82
N MET A 431 -3.86 11.80 -1.53
CA MET A 431 -5.29 11.87 -1.80
C MET A 431 -6.06 12.72 -0.78
N THR A 432 -5.57 13.94 -0.49
CA THR A 432 -6.11 14.91 0.48
C THR A 432 -6.92 16.02 -0.21
N VAL A 433 -7.91 16.61 0.47
CA VAL A 433 -8.70 17.74 -0.06
C VAL A 433 -7.90 19.04 -0.04
N ASP A 434 -7.93 19.81 -1.12
CA ASP A 434 -7.49 21.21 -1.12
C ASP A 434 -8.67 22.14 -0.79
N HIS A 435 -8.78 22.49 0.50
CA HIS A 435 -9.82 23.39 1.00
C HIS A 435 -9.71 24.83 0.52
N THR A 436 -8.62 25.23 -0.17
CA THR A 436 -8.49 26.59 -0.72
C THR A 436 -9.21 26.80 -2.05
N THR A 437 -9.70 25.71 -2.66
CA THR A 437 -10.47 25.72 -3.92
C THR A 437 -11.97 25.59 -3.64
N GLU A 438 -12.84 26.12 -4.50
CA GLU A 438 -14.30 25.88 -4.40
C GLU A 438 -14.76 24.61 -5.14
N SER A 439 -13.84 23.85 -5.75
CA SER A 439 -14.11 22.64 -6.53
C SER A 439 -14.97 21.61 -5.77
N GLY A 440 -15.98 21.05 -6.43
CA GLY A 440 -16.73 19.90 -5.92
C GLY A 440 -15.85 18.63 -5.85
N LEU A 441 -16.28 17.61 -5.11
CA LEU A 441 -15.55 16.34 -4.99
C LEU A 441 -16.32 15.20 -5.66
N LEU A 442 -15.70 14.53 -6.62
CA LEU A 442 -16.24 13.34 -7.28
C LEU A 442 -15.49 12.11 -6.77
N CYS A 443 -16.12 11.37 -5.87
CA CYS A 443 -15.49 10.33 -5.07
C CYS A 443 -15.92 8.93 -5.53
N LEU A 444 -14.97 8.08 -5.93
CA LEU A 444 -15.20 6.71 -6.38
C LEU A 444 -14.59 5.72 -5.38
N GLY A 445 -15.42 5.10 -4.55
CA GLY A 445 -15.00 4.10 -3.55
C GLY A 445 -15.34 2.68 -3.99
N GLY A 446 -14.35 1.78 -4.03
CA GLY A 446 -14.54 0.38 -4.42
C GLY A 446 -14.25 -0.60 -3.27
N GLY A 447 -15.27 -1.31 -2.78
CA GLY A 447 -15.11 -2.22 -1.63
C GLY A 447 -14.58 -1.50 -0.40
N THR A 448 -13.41 -1.90 0.13
CA THR A 448 -12.76 -1.19 1.25
C THR A 448 -12.16 0.18 0.86
N GLY A 449 -12.06 0.50 -0.43
CA GLY A 449 -11.71 1.84 -0.90
C GLY A 449 -12.71 2.94 -0.51
N ILE A 450 -13.88 2.57 0.04
CA ILE A 450 -14.77 3.54 0.69
C ILE A 450 -14.16 4.18 1.94
N ALA A 451 -13.17 3.55 2.60
CA ALA A 451 -12.56 4.06 3.83
C ALA A 451 -11.96 5.48 3.69
N PRO A 452 -10.99 5.72 2.79
CA PRO A 452 -10.45 7.07 2.63
C PRO A 452 -11.48 8.04 2.04
N ILE A 453 -12.41 7.58 1.21
CA ILE A 453 -13.50 8.42 0.69
C ILE A 453 -14.39 8.94 1.83
N LYS A 454 -14.74 8.09 2.80
CA LYS A 454 -15.44 8.46 4.02
C LYS A 454 -14.63 9.44 4.86
N ALA A 455 -13.32 9.24 4.99
CA ALA A 455 -12.45 10.20 5.67
C ALA A 455 -12.51 11.59 5.03
N LEU A 456 -12.46 11.68 3.70
CA LEU A 456 -12.58 12.96 2.95
C LEU A 456 -13.97 13.60 3.11
N VAL A 457 -15.03 12.81 3.21
CA VAL A 457 -16.39 13.30 3.48
C VAL A 457 -16.51 13.86 4.90
N GLU A 458 -15.94 13.18 5.91
CA GLU A 458 -15.89 13.68 7.30
C GLU A 458 -15.07 14.99 7.36
N ASP A 459 -13.95 15.07 6.63
CA ASP A 459 -13.06 16.24 6.58
C ASP A 459 -13.75 17.49 5.99
N VAL A 460 -14.50 17.34 4.89
CA VAL A 460 -15.33 18.43 4.33
C VAL A 460 -16.47 18.84 5.28
N ALA A 461 -17.01 17.91 6.07
CA ALA A 461 -18.04 18.23 7.06
C ALA A 461 -17.50 19.11 8.21
N GLU A 462 -16.23 18.96 8.57
CA GLU A 462 -15.56 19.71 9.64
C GLU A 462 -15.04 21.09 9.18
N HIS A 463 -14.54 21.22 7.94
CA HIS A 463 -13.90 22.45 7.44
C HIS A 463 -14.85 23.60 7.05
N GLY A 464 -16.16 23.45 7.23
CA GLY A 464 -17.14 24.54 7.21
C GLY A 464 -17.57 25.04 5.82
N GLU A 465 -16.65 25.16 4.85
CA GLU A 465 -16.95 25.54 3.47
C GLU A 465 -17.49 24.35 2.66
N ARG A 466 -18.82 24.27 2.63
CA ARG A 466 -19.58 23.12 2.11
C ARG A 466 -19.72 23.16 0.59
N ARG A 467 -18.79 22.49 -0.07
CA ARG A 467 -18.80 22.13 -1.50
C ARG A 467 -19.71 20.91 -1.79
N PRO A 468 -20.24 20.75 -3.02
CA PRO A 468 -20.89 19.52 -3.44
C PRO A 468 -19.95 18.31 -3.37
N VAL A 469 -20.41 17.19 -2.82
CA VAL A 469 -19.64 15.94 -2.74
C VAL A 469 -20.47 14.77 -3.26
N GLU A 470 -19.94 14.09 -4.25
CA GLU A 470 -20.65 13.14 -5.09
C GLU A 470 -19.95 11.77 -5.00
N VAL A 471 -20.44 10.90 -4.12
CA VAL A 471 -19.85 9.60 -3.83
C VAL A 471 -20.53 8.49 -4.63
N PHE A 472 -19.77 7.79 -5.46
CA PHE A 472 -20.16 6.53 -6.08
C PHE A 472 -19.48 5.37 -5.35
N TYR A 473 -20.28 4.55 -4.65
CA TYR A 473 -19.77 3.39 -3.90
C TYR A 473 -20.00 2.11 -4.71
N GLY A 474 -18.94 1.64 -5.36
CA GLY A 474 -18.92 0.46 -6.22
C GLY A 474 -18.66 -0.85 -5.46
N ALA A 475 -19.45 -1.88 -5.79
CA ALA A 475 -19.35 -3.22 -5.22
C ALA A 475 -19.77 -4.31 -6.22
N ARG A 476 -19.35 -5.57 -5.98
CA ARG A 476 -19.76 -6.72 -6.83
C ARG A 476 -21.13 -7.28 -6.44
N ARG A 477 -21.50 -7.17 -5.17
CA ARG A 477 -22.75 -7.67 -4.59
C ARG A 477 -23.24 -6.69 -3.55
N ASP A 478 -24.54 -6.69 -3.27
CA ASP A 478 -25.15 -5.78 -2.30
C ASP A 478 -24.47 -5.87 -0.91
N HIS A 479 -24.04 -7.07 -0.48
CA HIS A 479 -23.32 -7.26 0.79
C HIS A 479 -21.86 -6.77 0.81
N ASP A 480 -21.25 -6.51 -0.34
CA ASP A 480 -19.91 -5.90 -0.40
C ASP A 480 -19.98 -4.39 -0.12
N LEU A 481 -21.17 -3.78 -0.06
CA LEU A 481 -21.42 -2.39 0.37
C LEU A 481 -21.49 -2.25 1.91
N TYR A 482 -20.58 -2.91 2.63
CA TYR A 482 -20.64 -3.17 4.07
C TYR A 482 -20.68 -1.95 5.03
N ASP A 483 -20.39 -0.72 4.55
CA ASP A 483 -20.52 0.52 5.32
C ASP A 483 -21.53 1.51 4.70
N ILE A 484 -22.43 1.04 3.82
CA ILE A 484 -23.43 1.89 3.12
C ILE A 484 -24.32 2.65 4.09
N ASP A 485 -24.76 2.02 5.18
CA ASP A 485 -25.60 2.67 6.19
C ASP A 485 -24.89 3.86 6.86
N THR A 486 -23.56 3.81 6.99
CA THR A 486 -22.77 4.94 7.50
C THR A 486 -22.75 6.08 6.48
N MET A 487 -22.52 5.77 5.21
CA MET A 487 -22.55 6.77 4.14
C MET A 487 -23.93 7.41 3.96
N LEU A 488 -25.01 6.63 4.07
CA LEU A 488 -26.38 7.14 4.01
C LEU A 488 -26.74 8.01 5.23
N ARG A 489 -26.25 7.70 6.43
CA ARG A 489 -26.39 8.58 7.62
C ARG A 489 -25.63 9.89 7.45
N LEU A 490 -24.45 9.88 6.82
CA LEU A 490 -23.71 11.10 6.48
C LEU A 490 -24.53 11.94 5.50
N GLN A 491 -25.08 11.34 4.43
CA GLN A 491 -25.95 12.05 3.47
C GLN A 491 -27.18 12.67 4.15
N GLN A 492 -27.85 11.94 5.06
CA GLN A 492 -28.98 12.49 5.82
C GLN A 492 -28.60 13.69 6.70
N SER A 493 -27.34 13.76 7.16
CA SER A 493 -26.80 14.84 7.98
C SER A 493 -26.26 16.02 7.16
N HIS A 494 -25.99 15.81 5.87
CA HIS A 494 -25.22 16.71 5.02
C HIS A 494 -25.89 16.88 3.65
N PRO A 495 -26.73 17.93 3.45
CA PRO A 495 -27.47 18.13 2.20
C PRO A 495 -26.62 18.37 0.94
N TRP A 496 -25.31 18.61 1.10
CA TRP A 496 -24.32 18.77 0.02
C TRP A 496 -23.68 17.44 -0.41
N LEU A 497 -23.99 16.34 0.28
CA LEU A 497 -23.45 15.00 0.01
C LEU A 497 -24.49 14.11 -0.68
N SER A 498 -24.14 13.59 -1.86
CA SER A 498 -24.89 12.56 -2.57
C SER A 498 -24.13 11.24 -2.52
N VAL A 499 -24.77 10.15 -2.06
CA VAL A 499 -24.20 8.79 -2.06
C VAL A 499 -25.00 7.90 -2.99
N ARG A 500 -24.33 7.35 -4.01
CA ARG A 500 -24.90 6.42 -5.00
C ARG A 500 -24.24 5.04 -4.88
N PRO A 501 -24.91 4.03 -4.32
CA PRO A 501 -24.44 2.66 -4.38
C PRO A 501 -24.56 2.14 -5.82
N VAL A 502 -23.49 1.51 -6.32
CA VAL A 502 -23.45 0.89 -7.66
C VAL A 502 -23.02 -0.56 -7.48
N VAL A 503 -23.96 -1.49 -7.69
CA VAL A 503 -23.68 -2.93 -7.60
C VAL A 503 -23.60 -3.53 -9.00
N ASP A 504 -22.46 -4.15 -9.31
CA ASP A 504 -22.28 -4.89 -10.55
C ASP A 504 -22.97 -6.27 -10.51
N GLN A 505 -24.30 -6.27 -10.60
CA GLN A 505 -25.06 -7.52 -10.52
C GLN A 505 -24.91 -8.40 -11.79
N ARG A 506 -24.49 -7.86 -12.95
CA ARG A 506 -24.48 -8.56 -14.27
C ARG A 506 -23.44 -8.07 -15.32
N ALA A 507 -22.34 -7.41 -14.95
CA ALA A 507 -21.30 -6.86 -15.82
C ALA A 507 -21.71 -5.72 -16.78
N HIS A 508 -22.94 -5.20 -16.68
CA HIS A 508 -23.53 -4.22 -17.61
C HIS A 508 -23.71 -2.80 -17.03
N LEU A 509 -23.31 -2.56 -15.77
CA LEU A 509 -23.17 -1.21 -15.20
C LEU A 509 -21.69 -1.00 -14.87
N GLN A 510 -20.91 -0.58 -15.85
CA GLN A 510 -19.55 -0.12 -15.59
C GLN A 510 -19.64 1.23 -14.89
N LEU A 511 -18.94 1.38 -13.75
CA LEU A 511 -18.86 2.63 -13.00
C LEU A 511 -18.54 3.86 -13.90
N PRO A 512 -17.63 3.76 -14.90
CA PRO A 512 -17.48 4.72 -16.00
C PRO A 512 -18.76 5.24 -16.66
N ASP A 513 -19.69 4.37 -17.01
CA ASP A 513 -20.87 4.72 -17.80
C ASP A 513 -21.87 5.49 -16.93
N VAL A 514 -22.10 5.01 -15.70
CA VAL A 514 -22.91 5.68 -14.69
C VAL A 514 -22.39 7.10 -14.44
N ILE A 515 -21.07 7.28 -14.29
CA ILE A 515 -20.48 8.61 -14.07
C ILE A 515 -20.79 9.56 -15.23
N ARG A 516 -20.83 9.11 -16.49
CA ARG A 516 -21.15 10.00 -17.62
C ARG A 516 -22.58 10.55 -17.56
N GLU A 517 -23.53 9.78 -17.02
CA GLU A 517 -24.95 10.14 -16.96
C GLU A 517 -25.27 11.22 -15.91
N TYR A 518 -24.46 11.34 -14.86
CA TYR A 518 -24.67 12.31 -13.77
C TYR A 518 -23.86 13.62 -13.91
N GLY A 519 -23.06 13.76 -14.98
CA GLY A 519 -22.24 14.96 -15.22
C GLY A 519 -23.05 16.20 -15.63
N PRO A 520 -22.38 17.34 -15.87
CA PRO A 520 -20.93 17.50 -16.12
C PRO A 520 -20.07 17.58 -14.84
N TRP A 521 -18.77 17.30 -15.00
CA TRP A 521 -17.80 17.21 -13.89
C TRP A 521 -16.60 18.16 -14.01
N ASN A 522 -16.67 19.15 -14.91
CA ASN A 522 -15.58 20.11 -15.16
C ASN A 522 -15.21 20.96 -13.94
N GLU A 523 -16.09 21.09 -12.95
CA GLU A 523 -15.86 21.82 -11.70
C GLU A 523 -15.41 20.91 -10.55
N TYR A 524 -15.25 19.60 -10.79
CA TYR A 524 -14.96 18.62 -9.75
C TYR A 524 -13.50 18.15 -9.74
N ASP A 525 -12.96 17.99 -8.54
CA ASP A 525 -11.76 17.22 -8.25
C ASP A 525 -12.17 15.76 -8.00
N ALA A 526 -11.54 14.81 -8.69
CA ALA A 526 -11.88 13.40 -8.59
C ALA A 526 -10.95 12.63 -7.65
N TYR A 527 -11.51 11.75 -6.83
CA TYR A 527 -10.81 10.95 -5.81
C TYR A 527 -11.19 9.48 -5.99
N LEU A 528 -10.21 8.59 -6.21
CA LEU A 528 -10.46 7.18 -6.51
C LEU A 528 -9.71 6.26 -5.54
N SER A 529 -10.43 5.32 -4.93
CA SER A 529 -9.82 4.27 -4.12
C SER A 529 -10.59 2.96 -4.26
N GLY A 530 -9.86 1.85 -4.44
CA GLY A 530 -10.46 0.54 -4.66
C GLY A 530 -9.50 -0.45 -5.35
N PRO A 531 -10.02 -1.54 -5.95
CA PRO A 531 -9.19 -2.50 -6.69
C PRO A 531 -8.46 -1.85 -7.88
N PRO A 532 -7.21 -2.24 -8.21
CA PRO A 532 -6.43 -1.60 -9.28
C PRO A 532 -7.14 -1.53 -10.64
N GLY A 533 -7.90 -2.56 -11.01
CA GLY A 533 -8.70 -2.57 -12.23
C GLY A 533 -9.78 -1.48 -12.26
N MET A 534 -10.44 -1.22 -11.12
CA MET A 534 -11.42 -0.14 -10.99
C MET A 534 -10.74 1.23 -11.07
N ILE A 535 -9.60 1.42 -10.39
CA ILE A 535 -8.85 2.69 -10.43
C ILE A 535 -8.47 3.01 -11.88
N ARG A 536 -7.84 2.06 -12.60
CA ARG A 536 -7.46 2.25 -14.01
C ARG A 536 -8.68 2.61 -14.88
N SER A 537 -9.75 1.82 -14.85
CA SER A 537 -10.96 2.11 -15.64
C SER A 537 -11.62 3.44 -15.28
N GLY A 538 -11.56 3.83 -14.00
CA GLY A 538 -12.10 5.09 -13.51
C GLY A 538 -11.31 6.29 -14.01
N VAL A 539 -9.98 6.25 -13.91
CA VAL A 539 -9.08 7.29 -14.43
C VAL A 539 -9.30 7.50 -15.94
N ASP A 540 -9.36 6.42 -16.71
CA ASP A 540 -9.58 6.49 -18.17
C ASP A 540 -10.96 7.09 -18.50
N ALA A 541 -12.00 6.76 -17.73
CA ALA A 541 -13.34 7.31 -17.91
C ALA A 541 -13.43 8.81 -17.57
N LEU A 542 -12.81 9.23 -16.46
CA LEU A 542 -12.79 10.62 -15.99
C LEU A 542 -11.99 11.53 -16.94
N ARG A 543 -10.88 11.02 -17.50
CA ARG A 543 -10.16 11.69 -18.61
C ARG A 543 -11.02 11.77 -19.86
N GLY A 544 -11.72 10.69 -20.21
CA GLY A 544 -12.61 10.62 -21.38
C GLY A 544 -13.81 11.58 -21.35
N ILE A 545 -14.24 12.02 -20.16
CA ILE A 545 -15.27 13.06 -19.97
C ILE A 545 -14.70 14.46 -19.67
N GLY A 546 -13.38 14.63 -19.76
CA GLY A 546 -12.72 15.93 -19.74
C GLY A 546 -12.22 16.42 -18.38
N ILE A 547 -12.13 15.58 -17.34
CA ILE A 547 -11.47 15.99 -16.09
C ILE A 547 -9.94 16.04 -16.31
N PRO A 548 -9.27 17.18 -16.00
CA PRO A 548 -7.81 17.30 -16.13
C PRO A 548 -7.05 16.25 -15.29
N PRO A 549 -5.96 15.64 -15.80
CA PRO A 549 -5.23 14.59 -15.08
C PRO A 549 -4.71 15.00 -13.70
N ASP A 550 -4.33 16.26 -13.53
CA ASP A 550 -3.89 16.90 -12.28
C ASP A 550 -5.01 17.04 -11.23
N ARG A 551 -6.27 16.96 -11.64
CA ARG A 551 -7.46 16.96 -10.76
C ARG A 551 -7.98 15.55 -10.47
N ILE A 552 -7.29 14.50 -10.90
CA ILE A 552 -7.63 13.09 -10.63
C ILE A 552 -6.63 12.51 -9.63
N ARG A 553 -7.06 12.30 -8.38
CA ARG A 553 -6.23 11.83 -7.27
C ARG A 553 -6.51 10.36 -6.93
N HIS A 554 -5.45 9.57 -6.80
CA HIS A 554 -5.49 8.21 -6.27
C HIS A 554 -4.12 7.83 -5.72
N ASP A 555 -4.07 7.07 -4.62
CA ASP A 555 -2.84 6.41 -4.17
C ASP A 555 -2.80 4.99 -4.76
N SER A 556 -1.94 4.71 -5.76
CA SER A 556 -1.94 3.40 -6.41
C SER A 556 -1.11 2.36 -5.63
N VAL A 557 -1.61 1.12 -5.59
CA VAL A 557 -0.92 -0.03 -4.97
C VAL A 557 0.37 -0.40 -5.71
N GLU A 558 0.49 -0.02 -6.99
CA GLU A 558 1.66 -0.28 -7.82
C GLU A 558 2.78 0.75 -7.55
N GLU A 559 2.44 2.02 -7.33
CA GLU A 559 3.37 3.06 -6.84
C GLU A 559 3.79 2.80 -5.39
N LEU A 560 2.88 2.33 -4.53
CA LEU A 560 3.18 1.87 -3.17
C LEU A 560 4.26 0.76 -3.14
N VAL A 561 4.27 -0.13 -4.13
CA VAL A 561 5.31 -1.18 -4.28
C VAL A 561 6.57 -0.66 -4.98
N ALA A 562 6.48 0.46 -5.72
CA ALA A 562 7.63 1.10 -6.35
C ALA A 562 8.39 2.08 -5.43
N ALA A 563 7.70 2.72 -4.48
CA ALA A 563 8.24 3.78 -3.60
C ALA A 563 9.20 3.29 -2.50
N GLY A 564 9.59 2.02 -2.49
CA GLY A 564 10.56 1.45 -1.54
C GLY A 564 9.93 0.96 -0.24
N ASP A 565 8.93 0.09 -0.35
CA ASP A 565 8.18 -0.47 0.79
C ASP A 565 8.88 -1.64 1.48
#